data_AF-A0A2X3EUZ6-F1
#
_entry.id   AF-A0A2X3EUZ6-F1
#
_cell.length_a   1.000
_cell.length_b   1.000
_cell.length_c   1.000
_cell.angle_alpha   90.00
_cell.angle_beta   90.00
_cell.angle_gamma   90.00
#
_symmetry.space_group_name_H-M   'P 1'
#
loop_
_entity.id
_entity.type
_entity.pdbx_description
1 polymer ?
#
loop_
_entity_poly.entity_id
_entity_poly.type
_entity_poly.pdbx_seq_one_letter_code
_entity_poly.pdbx_strand_id
1 'polypeptide(L)'
;MLHFLIYDVLGTPAILVGLFSLIGLLLQKKGISDVISGTLKTIMGFVILTAGAGIIAYTLTIFSQLFEHSFHIQGVVPNTDAMAALAQKNYGTETATIMVLGMLINIALARLTPLKYIFLTGHHTLYMAAMLAVILSVGGLSGGWVVAIGAVILGAMMVISPAILQPFTRKITNTDDLALGHFGSIGYLLSALVGKIIGKGSPSIEEIKVPKSLNFLRDSSVAISLTMMILFLVLVLVAGKSFVEETLSAGQNFIIFAIIQSLTFAAGVYIILAGVRMVIAEIVPAFKGIADKLVKDAKPALDCPTVFPFAPNAVIVGFLASFVAGLVSMFLCPLFGLSVIVPGLVPPLFLRGHGGGFTATLPADVAGRW
;
A
#
# COMPACT_ATOMS: atom_id res chain seq x y z
N MET A 1 14.84 -7.06 -25.25
CA MET A 1 14.86 -5.62 -24.93
C MET A 1 13.54 -5.15 -24.30
N LEU A 2 12.37 -5.36 -24.94
CA LEU A 2 11.07 -4.95 -24.38
C LEU A 2 10.73 -5.66 -23.06
N HIS A 3 10.95 -6.98 -22.98
CA HIS A 3 10.77 -7.75 -21.74
C HIS A 3 11.59 -7.17 -20.57
N PHE A 4 12.87 -6.87 -20.81
CA PHE A 4 13.75 -6.25 -19.81
C PHE A 4 13.22 -4.90 -19.33
N LEU A 5 12.83 -4.02 -20.27
CA LEU A 5 12.31 -2.70 -19.90
C LEU A 5 11.02 -2.82 -19.07
N ILE A 6 10.14 -3.75 -19.40
CA ILE A 6 8.83 -3.84 -18.75
C ILE A 6 8.92 -4.55 -17.40
N TYR A 7 9.51 -5.73 -17.36
CA TYR A 7 9.54 -6.53 -16.14
C TYR A 7 10.66 -6.10 -15.20
N ASP A 8 11.87 -5.91 -15.72
CA ASP A 8 13.04 -5.66 -14.87
C ASP A 8 13.19 -4.18 -14.50
N VAL A 9 12.76 -3.25 -15.36
CA VAL A 9 12.86 -1.80 -15.11
C VAL A 9 11.55 -1.20 -14.59
N LEU A 10 10.47 -1.24 -15.38
CA LEU A 10 9.18 -0.62 -14.99
C LEU A 10 8.44 -1.43 -13.92
N GLY A 11 8.58 -2.76 -13.95
CA GLY A 11 7.99 -3.70 -13.00
C GLY A 11 8.71 -3.71 -11.65
N THR A 12 9.95 -3.21 -11.58
CA THR A 12 10.70 -3.05 -10.33
C THR A 12 10.50 -1.64 -9.78
N PRO A 13 9.65 -1.43 -8.74
CA PRO A 13 9.26 -0.10 -8.34
C PRO A 13 10.43 0.77 -7.85
N ALA A 14 11.42 0.16 -7.19
CA ALA A 14 12.62 0.87 -6.74
C ALA A 14 13.39 1.51 -7.91
N ILE A 15 13.53 0.77 -9.02
CA ILE A 15 14.20 1.25 -10.23
C ILE A 15 13.35 2.31 -10.93
N LEU A 16 12.03 2.07 -11.05
CA LEU A 16 11.10 3.04 -11.63
C LEU A 16 11.18 4.41 -10.93
N VAL A 17 11.02 4.43 -9.61
CA VAL A 17 11.05 5.69 -8.83
C VAL A 17 12.45 6.32 -8.88
N GLY A 18 13.52 5.51 -8.87
CA GLY A 18 14.90 5.97 -9.07
C GLY A 18 15.12 6.66 -10.42
N LEU A 19 14.58 6.12 -11.52
CA LEU A 19 14.66 6.73 -12.85
C LEU A 19 13.93 8.06 -12.92
N PHE A 20 12.76 8.16 -12.30
CA PHE A 20 12.04 9.43 -12.20
C PHE A 20 12.84 10.46 -11.38
N SER A 21 13.50 10.04 -10.30
CA SER A 21 14.40 10.91 -9.55
C SER A 21 15.59 11.36 -10.39
N LEU A 22 16.25 10.44 -11.10
CA LEU A 22 17.37 10.73 -12.00
C LEU A 22 16.98 11.77 -13.06
N ILE A 23 15.90 11.51 -13.80
CA ILE A 23 15.39 12.41 -14.83
C ILE A 23 15.05 13.78 -14.23
N GLY A 24 14.37 13.80 -13.09
CA GLY A 24 13.99 15.04 -12.41
C GLY A 24 15.19 15.89 -11.98
N LEU A 25 16.23 15.28 -11.42
CA LEU A 25 17.45 15.98 -11.01
C LEU A 25 18.28 16.46 -12.22
N LEU A 26 18.34 15.68 -13.29
CA LEU A 26 18.97 16.07 -14.55
C LEU A 26 18.25 17.25 -15.22
N LEU A 27 16.91 17.24 -15.23
CA LEU A 27 16.10 18.34 -15.76
C LEU A 27 16.28 19.64 -14.95
N GLN A 28 16.59 19.52 -13.66
CA GLN A 28 16.97 20.65 -12.80
C GLN A 28 18.42 21.11 -12.98
N LYS A 29 19.23 20.40 -13.79
CA LYS A 29 20.66 20.65 -13.98
C LYS A 29 21.44 20.65 -12.66
N LYS A 30 21.08 19.74 -11.74
CA LYS A 30 21.81 19.55 -10.47
C LYS A 30 23.22 19.04 -10.72
N GLY A 31 24.11 19.24 -9.74
CA GLY A 31 25.48 18.73 -9.81
C GLY A 31 25.51 17.20 -9.88
N ILE A 32 26.52 16.63 -10.52
CA ILE A 32 26.60 15.16 -10.73
C ILE A 32 26.56 14.38 -9.40
N SER A 33 27.13 14.95 -8.34
CA SER A 33 27.09 14.36 -6.99
C SER A 33 25.65 14.27 -6.45
N ASP A 34 24.87 15.35 -6.58
CA ASP A 34 23.46 15.37 -6.17
C ASP A 34 22.61 14.41 -7.01
N VAL A 35 22.86 14.36 -8.33
CA VAL A 35 22.15 13.47 -9.25
C VAL A 35 22.38 12.01 -8.85
N ILE A 36 23.64 11.61 -8.62
CA ILE A 36 23.98 10.25 -8.21
C ILE A 36 23.42 9.95 -6.82
N SER A 37 23.65 10.83 -5.84
CA SER A 37 23.22 10.63 -4.46
C SER A 37 21.70 10.52 -4.33
N GLY A 38 20.95 11.45 -4.93
CA GLY A 38 19.50 11.47 -4.85
C GLY A 38 18.85 10.29 -5.58
N THR A 39 19.40 9.89 -6.73
CA THR A 39 18.96 8.69 -7.45
C THR A 39 19.16 7.43 -6.61
N LEU A 40 20.36 7.22 -6.06
CA LEU A 40 20.68 6.04 -5.28
C LEU A 40 19.92 5.98 -3.95
N LYS A 41 19.75 7.11 -3.25
CA LYS A 41 18.94 7.18 -2.03
C LYS A 41 17.46 6.93 -2.30
N THR A 42 16.93 7.40 -3.42
CA THR A 42 15.55 7.08 -3.83
C THR A 42 15.38 5.56 -4.00
N ILE A 43 16.29 4.92 -4.73
CA ILE A 43 16.27 3.46 -4.92
C ILE A 43 16.41 2.75 -3.56
N MET A 44 17.39 3.16 -2.75
CA MET A 44 17.67 2.57 -1.43
C MET A 44 16.49 2.71 -0.47
N GLY A 45 15.83 3.87 -0.43
CA GLY A 45 14.64 4.09 0.39
C GLY A 45 13.53 3.13 0.01
N PHE A 46 13.34 2.86 -1.28
CA PHE A 46 12.34 1.90 -1.75
C PHE A 46 12.73 0.44 -1.43
N VAL A 47 14.02 0.09 -1.52
CA VAL A 47 14.54 -1.22 -1.09
C VAL A 47 14.29 -1.44 0.40
N ILE A 48 14.58 -0.44 1.24
CA ILE A 48 14.32 -0.49 2.69
C ILE A 48 12.81 -0.68 2.95
N LEU A 49 11.97 0.10 2.26
CA LEU A 49 10.51 -0.02 2.35
C LEU A 49 10.06 -1.45 2.02
N THR A 50 10.53 -1.99 0.90
CA THR A 50 10.16 -3.34 0.43
C THR A 50 10.64 -4.43 1.39
N ALA A 51 11.85 -4.28 1.96
CA ALA A 51 12.36 -5.21 2.97
C ALA A 51 11.49 -5.22 4.23
N GLY A 52 11.06 -4.04 4.71
CA GLY A 52 10.12 -3.94 5.83
C GLY A 52 8.77 -4.58 5.53
N ALA A 53 8.24 -4.39 4.31
CA ALA A 53 7.01 -5.04 3.86
C ALA A 53 7.14 -6.57 3.81
N GLY A 54 8.28 -7.11 3.37
CA GLY A 54 8.56 -8.54 3.37
C GLY A 54 8.56 -9.15 4.78
N ILE A 55 9.16 -8.46 5.76
CA ILE A 55 9.14 -8.87 7.17
C ILE A 55 7.69 -8.94 7.68
N ILE A 56 6.90 -7.91 7.39
CA ILE A 56 5.49 -7.90 7.79
C ILE A 56 4.74 -9.06 7.12
N ALA A 57 4.85 -9.23 5.80
CA ALA A 57 4.17 -10.29 5.07
C ALA A 57 4.51 -11.68 5.61
N TYR A 58 5.77 -11.91 6.01
CA TYR A 58 6.20 -13.15 6.66
C TYR A 58 5.46 -13.39 7.98
N THR A 59 5.49 -12.42 8.91
CA THR A 59 4.79 -12.57 10.21
C THR A 59 3.28 -12.78 10.02
N LEU A 60 2.69 -12.09 9.05
CA LEU A 60 1.29 -12.23 8.70
C LEU A 60 0.95 -13.59 8.07
N THR A 61 1.87 -14.21 7.33
CA THR A 61 1.70 -15.57 6.84
C THR A 61 1.62 -16.57 8.00
N ILE A 62 2.53 -16.45 8.98
CA ILE A 62 2.49 -17.27 10.21
C ILE A 62 1.18 -17.07 10.96
N PHE A 63 0.76 -15.81 11.12
CA PHE A 63 -0.51 -15.48 11.76
C PHE A 63 -1.69 -16.15 11.04
N SER A 64 -1.69 -16.15 9.71
CA SER A 64 -2.74 -16.77 8.90
C SER A 64 -2.77 -18.30 9.10
N GLN A 65 -1.60 -18.95 9.15
CA GLN A 65 -1.49 -20.40 9.42
C GLN A 65 -2.00 -20.77 10.82
N LEU A 66 -1.63 -19.98 11.85
CA LEU A 66 -2.17 -20.15 13.20
C LEU A 66 -3.70 -20.04 13.21
N PHE A 67 -4.22 -19.07 12.46
CA PHE A 67 -5.65 -18.80 12.38
C PHE A 67 -6.40 -19.94 11.67
N GLU A 68 -5.94 -20.37 10.49
CA GLU A 68 -6.53 -21.48 9.73
C GLU A 68 -6.58 -22.76 10.57
N HIS A 69 -5.49 -23.07 11.27
CA HIS A 69 -5.44 -24.23 12.17
C HIS A 69 -6.42 -24.09 13.35
N SER A 70 -6.40 -22.94 14.03
CA SER A 70 -7.21 -22.67 15.23
C SER A 70 -8.72 -22.77 14.99
N PHE A 71 -9.18 -22.35 13.82
CA PHE A 71 -10.61 -22.27 13.51
C PHE A 71 -11.10 -23.33 12.52
N HIS A 72 -10.21 -24.23 12.07
CA HIS A 72 -10.51 -25.27 11.08
C HIS A 72 -11.18 -24.74 9.80
N ILE A 73 -10.73 -23.56 9.35
CA ILE A 73 -11.35 -22.88 8.22
C ILE A 73 -10.63 -23.25 6.93
N GLN A 74 -11.33 -23.94 6.04
CA GLN A 74 -10.95 -24.05 4.64
C GLN A 74 -11.57 -22.90 3.86
N GLY A 75 -10.73 -21.93 3.48
CA GLY A 75 -11.18 -20.74 2.75
C GLY A 75 -10.17 -20.30 1.71
N VAL A 76 -10.60 -19.36 0.87
CA VAL A 76 -9.73 -18.74 -0.13
C VAL A 76 -9.02 -17.56 0.52
N VAL A 77 -7.70 -17.55 0.49
CA VAL A 77 -6.88 -16.40 0.89
C VAL A 77 -6.66 -15.50 -0.32
N PRO A 78 -7.23 -14.28 -0.38
CA PRO A 78 -6.97 -13.38 -1.50
C PRO A 78 -5.51 -12.94 -1.51
N ASN A 79 -4.77 -13.28 -2.57
CA ASN A 79 -3.38 -12.90 -2.75
C ASN A 79 -3.19 -12.21 -4.11
N THR A 80 -2.85 -10.93 -4.09
CA THR A 80 -2.66 -10.11 -5.29
C THR A 80 -1.50 -10.58 -6.15
N ASP A 81 -0.40 -11.02 -5.52
CA ASP A 81 0.82 -11.42 -6.24
C ASP A 81 0.62 -12.75 -6.95
N ALA A 82 -0.04 -13.71 -6.29
CA ALA A 82 -0.40 -14.99 -6.89
C ALA A 82 -1.34 -14.80 -8.10
N MET A 83 -2.33 -13.91 -7.98
CA MET A 83 -3.25 -13.60 -9.07
C MET A 83 -2.56 -12.88 -10.23
N ALA A 84 -1.68 -11.91 -9.95
CA ALA A 84 -0.87 -11.25 -10.98
C ALA A 84 0.06 -12.23 -11.70
N ALA A 85 0.70 -13.15 -10.97
CA ALA A 85 1.58 -14.16 -11.56
C ALA A 85 0.80 -15.10 -12.49
N LEU A 86 -0.39 -15.55 -12.07
CA LEU A 86 -1.27 -16.38 -12.90
C LEU A 86 -1.74 -15.64 -14.15
N ALA A 87 -2.10 -14.36 -14.01
CA ALA A 87 -2.51 -13.52 -15.14
C ALA A 87 -1.35 -13.31 -16.13
N GLN A 88 -0.15 -13.01 -15.64
CA GLN A 88 1.04 -12.82 -16.48
C GLN A 88 1.45 -14.10 -17.22
N LYS A 89 1.26 -15.27 -16.60
CA LYS A 89 1.53 -16.56 -17.26
C LYS A 89 0.70 -16.75 -18.54
N ASN A 90 -0.56 -16.29 -18.52
CA ASN A 90 -1.51 -16.53 -19.61
C ASN A 90 -1.68 -15.30 -20.54
N TYR A 91 -1.43 -14.09 -20.06
CA TYR A 91 -1.68 -12.81 -20.74
C TYR A 91 -0.50 -11.85 -20.65
N GLY A 92 0.72 -12.37 -20.56
CA GLY A 92 1.92 -11.58 -20.26
C GLY A 92 2.22 -10.50 -21.32
N THR A 93 2.04 -10.80 -22.60
CA THR A 93 2.27 -9.83 -23.67
C THR A 93 1.29 -8.66 -23.58
N GLU A 94 0.01 -8.95 -23.42
CA GLU A 94 -1.06 -7.96 -23.28
C GLU A 94 -0.83 -7.11 -22.02
N THR A 95 -0.54 -7.77 -20.88
CA THR A 95 -0.23 -7.12 -19.60
C THR A 95 0.90 -6.11 -19.74
N ALA A 96 2.02 -6.56 -20.30
CA ALA A 96 3.22 -5.74 -20.47
C ALA A 96 2.93 -4.53 -21.38
N THR A 97 2.23 -4.75 -22.49
CA THR A 97 1.92 -3.70 -23.46
C THR A 97 0.92 -2.69 -22.89
N ILE A 98 -0.10 -3.15 -22.17
CA ILE A 98 -1.06 -2.30 -21.45
C ILE A 98 -0.34 -1.42 -20.42
N MET A 99 0.60 -1.99 -19.66
CA MET A 99 1.36 -1.23 -18.66
C MET A 99 2.15 -0.08 -19.29
N VAL A 100 2.91 -0.34 -20.36
CA VAL A 100 3.71 0.69 -21.04
C VAL A 100 2.83 1.77 -21.65
N LEU A 101 1.85 1.37 -22.46
CA LEU A 101 0.97 2.33 -23.13
C LEU A 101 0.11 3.09 -22.13
N GLY A 102 -0.34 2.43 -21.06
CA GLY A 102 -1.07 3.06 -19.96
C GLY A 102 -0.23 4.11 -19.25
N MET A 103 1.06 3.86 -19.00
CA MET A 103 1.97 4.85 -18.42
C MET A 103 2.17 6.05 -19.34
N LEU A 104 2.33 5.83 -20.65
CA LEU A 104 2.40 6.91 -21.63
C LEU A 104 1.12 7.75 -21.65
N ILE A 105 -0.04 7.09 -21.56
CA ILE A 105 -1.35 7.76 -21.47
C ILE A 105 -1.46 8.53 -20.15
N ASN A 106 -0.98 8.00 -19.02
CA ASN A 106 -0.95 8.74 -17.74
C ASN A 106 -0.15 10.04 -17.87
N ILE A 107 1.06 9.98 -18.44
CA ILE A 107 1.89 11.17 -18.67
C ILE A 107 1.18 12.16 -19.62
N ALA A 108 0.59 11.66 -20.71
CA ALA A 108 -0.15 12.48 -21.66
C ALA A 108 -1.36 13.17 -21.01
N LEU A 109 -2.17 12.43 -20.25
CA LEU A 109 -3.31 12.97 -19.51
C LEU A 109 -2.87 13.99 -18.46
N ALA A 110 -1.79 13.72 -17.72
CA ALA A 110 -1.26 14.67 -16.75
C ALA A 110 -0.77 15.96 -17.42
N ARG A 111 -0.24 15.87 -18.65
CA ARG A 111 0.15 17.05 -19.44
C ARG A 111 -1.05 17.83 -19.96
N LEU A 112 -2.04 17.15 -20.52
CA LEU A 112 -3.14 17.77 -21.27
C LEU A 112 -4.33 18.19 -20.39
N THR A 113 -4.54 17.53 -19.25
CA THR A 113 -5.70 17.77 -18.36
C THR A 113 -5.29 18.51 -17.08
N PRO A 114 -6.25 19.01 -16.28
CA PRO A 114 -5.96 19.56 -14.94
C PRO A 114 -5.47 18.51 -13.93
N LEU A 115 -5.55 17.20 -14.24
CA LEU A 115 -5.17 16.12 -13.33
C LEU A 115 -3.65 15.89 -13.37
N LYS A 116 -2.90 16.69 -12.62
CA LYS A 116 -1.43 16.73 -12.65
C LYS A 116 -0.75 15.62 -11.85
N TYR A 117 -1.11 14.36 -12.09
CA TYR A 117 -0.60 13.21 -11.31
C TYR A 117 0.14 12.21 -12.19
N ILE A 118 1.38 11.89 -11.84
CA ILE A 118 2.14 10.82 -12.48
C ILE A 118 2.22 9.64 -11.51
N PHE A 119 1.72 8.49 -11.94
CA PHE A 119 1.56 7.32 -11.07
C PHE A 119 2.84 6.48 -11.06
N LEU A 120 3.48 6.36 -9.89
CA LEU A 120 4.81 5.77 -9.75
C LEU A 120 4.81 4.41 -9.03
N THR A 121 3.64 3.85 -8.77
CA THR A 121 3.51 2.57 -8.07
C THR A 121 3.52 1.40 -9.05
N GLY A 122 4.71 1.04 -9.53
CA GLY A 122 4.91 0.10 -10.64
C GLY A 122 4.25 -1.28 -10.46
N HIS A 123 4.35 -1.88 -9.26
CA HIS A 123 3.75 -3.19 -8.98
C HIS A 123 2.22 -3.16 -9.04
N HIS A 124 1.59 -2.07 -8.57
CA HIS A 124 0.16 -1.86 -8.73
C HIS A 124 -0.23 -1.66 -10.19
N THR A 125 0.55 -0.89 -10.95
CA THR A 125 0.33 -0.68 -12.39
C THR A 125 0.41 -2.01 -13.14
N LEU A 126 1.39 -2.86 -12.82
CA LEU A 126 1.53 -4.20 -13.39
C LEU A 126 0.33 -5.10 -13.02
N TYR A 127 -0.06 -5.14 -11.74
CA TYR A 127 -1.23 -5.90 -11.30
C TYR A 127 -2.50 -5.46 -12.04
N MET A 128 -2.77 -4.15 -12.10
CA MET A 128 -3.96 -3.63 -12.76
C MET A 128 -3.93 -3.87 -14.27
N ALA A 129 -2.76 -3.72 -14.92
CA ALA A 129 -2.58 -4.10 -16.32
C ALA A 129 -2.90 -5.58 -16.55
N ALA A 130 -2.46 -6.46 -15.66
CA ALA A 130 -2.73 -7.89 -15.74
C ALA A 130 -4.21 -8.21 -15.57
N MET A 131 -4.88 -7.58 -14.61
CA MET A 131 -6.31 -7.75 -14.40
C MET A 131 -7.13 -7.21 -15.58
N LEU A 132 -6.77 -6.06 -16.14
CA LEU A 132 -7.42 -5.52 -17.34
C LEU A 132 -7.22 -6.45 -18.54
N ALA A 133 -6.02 -6.99 -18.74
CA ALA A 133 -5.74 -7.96 -19.79
C ALA A 133 -6.67 -9.19 -19.67
N VAL A 134 -6.77 -9.77 -18.47
CA VAL A 134 -7.63 -10.94 -18.20
C VAL A 134 -9.11 -10.59 -18.41
N ILE A 135 -9.60 -9.53 -17.78
CA ILE A 135 -11.03 -9.18 -17.80
C ILE A 135 -11.49 -8.84 -19.21
N LEU A 136 -10.71 -8.06 -19.97
CA LEU A 136 -11.06 -7.70 -21.34
C LEU A 136 -11.01 -8.91 -22.26
N SER A 137 -10.00 -9.78 -22.11
CA SER A 137 -9.86 -10.99 -22.94
C SER A 137 -10.99 -11.99 -22.68
N VAL A 138 -11.28 -12.26 -21.40
CA VAL A 138 -12.40 -13.14 -21.00
C VAL A 138 -13.75 -12.52 -21.36
N GLY A 139 -13.85 -11.19 -21.32
CA GLY A 139 -15.01 -10.43 -21.78
C GLY A 139 -15.24 -10.46 -23.30
N GLY A 140 -14.40 -11.16 -24.06
CA GLY A 140 -14.58 -11.39 -25.50
C GLY A 140 -13.80 -10.44 -26.42
N LEU A 141 -12.99 -9.53 -25.87
CA LEU A 141 -12.05 -8.75 -26.69
C LEU A 141 -10.83 -9.59 -27.07
N SER A 142 -10.20 -9.26 -28.18
CA SER A 142 -8.99 -9.97 -28.63
C SER A 142 -7.98 -9.04 -29.31
N GLY A 143 -6.73 -9.49 -29.33
CA GLY A 143 -5.63 -8.82 -30.03
C GLY A 143 -5.43 -7.37 -29.60
N GLY A 144 -5.24 -6.49 -30.58
CA GLY A 144 -4.93 -5.07 -30.33
C GLY A 144 -5.99 -4.31 -29.54
N TRP A 145 -7.25 -4.75 -29.55
CA TRP A 145 -8.34 -4.07 -28.82
C TRP A 145 -8.21 -4.22 -27.30
N VAL A 146 -7.78 -5.39 -26.82
CA VAL A 146 -7.49 -5.61 -25.39
C VAL A 146 -6.45 -4.60 -24.92
N VAL A 147 -5.37 -4.45 -25.71
CA VAL A 147 -4.26 -3.55 -25.41
C VAL A 147 -4.69 -2.09 -25.45
N ALA A 148 -5.37 -1.66 -26.52
CA ALA A 148 -5.76 -0.27 -26.69
C ALA A 148 -6.73 0.20 -25.59
N ILE A 149 -7.77 -0.59 -25.32
CA ILE A 149 -8.79 -0.26 -24.30
C ILE A 149 -8.19 -0.38 -22.91
N GLY A 150 -7.43 -1.45 -22.64
CA GLY A 150 -6.75 -1.65 -21.36
C GLY A 150 -5.79 -0.50 -21.02
N ALA A 151 -4.99 -0.04 -21.99
CA ALA A 151 -4.06 1.06 -21.80
C ALA A 151 -4.79 2.39 -21.50
N VAL A 152 -5.88 2.69 -22.21
CA VAL A 152 -6.68 3.90 -21.97
C VAL A 152 -7.31 3.87 -20.57
N ILE A 153 -7.92 2.73 -20.20
CA ILE A 153 -8.50 2.56 -18.86
C ILE A 153 -7.42 2.72 -17.79
N LEU A 154 -6.28 2.03 -17.93
CA LEU A 154 -5.19 2.10 -16.97
C LEU A 154 -4.64 3.52 -16.82
N GLY A 155 -4.35 4.20 -17.94
CA GLY A 155 -3.86 5.58 -17.94
C GLY A 155 -4.83 6.57 -17.29
N ALA A 156 -6.14 6.42 -17.56
CA ALA A 156 -7.18 7.20 -16.93
C ALA A 156 -7.28 6.93 -15.42
N MET A 157 -7.25 5.66 -15.00
CA MET A 157 -7.25 5.30 -13.58
C MET A 157 -6.04 5.88 -12.85
N MET A 158 -4.87 5.93 -13.50
CA MET A 158 -3.64 6.47 -12.92
C MET A 158 -3.67 7.99 -12.67
N VAL A 159 -4.54 8.75 -13.36
CA VAL A 159 -4.79 10.17 -13.02
C VAL A 159 -6.01 10.39 -12.12
N ILE A 160 -7.09 9.61 -12.31
CA ILE A 160 -8.34 9.75 -11.55
C ILE A 160 -8.15 9.31 -10.11
N SER A 161 -7.48 8.18 -9.90
CA SER A 161 -7.30 7.58 -8.59
C SER A 161 -6.60 8.51 -7.57
N PRO A 162 -5.44 9.12 -7.88
CA PRO A 162 -4.86 10.14 -7.00
C PRO A 162 -5.73 11.40 -6.90
N ALA A 163 -6.39 11.81 -7.99
CA ALA A 163 -7.21 13.02 -8.00
C ALA A 163 -8.37 12.98 -7.00
N ILE A 164 -9.09 11.86 -6.92
CA ILE A 164 -10.24 11.71 -6.01
C ILE A 164 -9.81 11.73 -4.53
N LEU A 165 -8.54 11.41 -4.23
CA LEU A 165 -8.02 11.38 -2.88
C LEU A 165 -7.22 12.62 -2.49
N GLN A 166 -6.72 13.39 -3.46
CA GLN A 166 -5.86 14.54 -3.18
C GLN A 166 -6.44 15.52 -2.13
N PRO A 167 -7.74 15.84 -2.09
CA PRO A 167 -8.29 16.70 -1.05
C PRO A 167 -8.06 16.17 0.38
N PHE A 168 -8.03 14.86 0.54
CA PHE A 168 -7.79 14.18 1.82
C PHE A 168 -6.29 13.97 2.05
N THR A 169 -5.55 13.53 1.02
CA THR A 169 -4.09 13.38 1.09
C THR A 169 -3.42 14.67 1.57
N ARG A 170 -3.81 15.83 1.02
CA ARG A 170 -3.29 17.14 1.48
C ARG A 170 -3.51 17.44 2.95
N LYS A 171 -4.64 16.99 3.50
CA LYS A 171 -4.97 17.20 4.92
C LYS A 171 -4.15 16.29 5.83
N ILE A 172 -3.93 15.05 5.40
CA ILE A 172 -3.12 14.09 6.15
C ILE A 172 -1.66 14.51 6.12
N THR A 173 -1.13 14.89 4.95
CA THR A 173 0.29 15.20 4.78
C THR A 173 0.67 16.64 5.10
N ASN A 174 -0.31 17.54 5.22
CA ASN A 174 -0.11 18.98 5.32
C ASN A 174 0.73 19.59 4.17
N THR A 175 0.72 18.95 3.00
CA THR A 175 1.39 19.44 1.78
C THR A 175 0.63 19.01 0.51
N ASP A 176 0.84 19.73 -0.60
CA ASP A 176 0.34 19.36 -1.93
C ASP A 176 1.44 18.83 -2.86
N ASP A 177 2.62 18.52 -2.31
CA ASP A 177 3.82 18.12 -3.09
C ASP A 177 3.81 16.65 -3.55
N LEU A 178 2.92 15.83 -3.01
CA LEU A 178 2.77 14.42 -3.37
C LEU A 178 1.30 14.01 -3.41
N ALA A 179 1.03 12.91 -4.10
CA ALA A 179 -0.30 12.31 -4.20
C ALA A 179 -0.24 10.81 -3.87
N LEU A 180 -1.40 10.21 -3.65
CA LEU A 180 -1.52 8.77 -3.42
C LEU A 180 -1.80 8.01 -4.72
N GLY A 181 -0.82 7.25 -5.19
CA GLY A 181 -0.89 6.39 -6.37
C GLY A 181 -1.22 4.96 -6.01
N HIS A 182 -2.49 4.65 -5.76
CA HIS A 182 -2.95 3.29 -5.45
C HIS A 182 -4.30 3.02 -6.12
N PHE A 183 -4.67 1.78 -6.46
CA PHE A 183 -5.95 1.50 -7.15
C PHE A 183 -7.13 1.19 -6.22
N GLY A 184 -6.86 0.98 -4.93
CA GLY A 184 -7.88 0.89 -3.87
C GLY A 184 -8.55 2.21 -3.47
N SER A 185 -8.38 3.28 -4.26
CA SER A 185 -8.71 4.64 -3.85
C SER A 185 -10.18 4.90 -3.57
N ILE A 186 -11.10 4.17 -4.20
CA ILE A 186 -12.53 4.27 -3.87
C ILE A 186 -12.77 3.81 -2.43
N GLY A 187 -12.08 2.77 -1.96
CA GLY A 187 -12.16 2.30 -0.58
C GLY A 187 -11.64 3.35 0.40
N TYR A 188 -10.51 4.01 0.07
CA TYR A 188 -9.97 5.11 0.87
C TYR A 188 -10.92 6.32 0.91
N LEU A 189 -11.51 6.65 -0.23
CA LEU A 189 -12.48 7.74 -0.34
C LEU A 189 -13.71 7.48 0.53
N LEU A 190 -14.30 6.29 0.43
CA LEU A 190 -15.45 5.90 1.25
C LEU A 190 -15.09 5.95 2.74
N SER A 191 -13.90 5.47 3.11
CA SER A 191 -13.40 5.56 4.48
C SER A 191 -13.31 7.02 4.93
N ALA A 192 -12.72 7.90 4.12
CA ALA A 192 -12.60 9.33 4.43
C ALA A 192 -13.97 10.02 4.57
N LEU A 193 -14.94 9.67 3.70
CA LEU A 193 -16.29 10.23 3.75
C LEU A 193 -17.06 9.76 4.98
N VAL A 194 -16.96 8.49 5.35
CA VAL A 194 -17.55 7.95 6.58
C VAL A 194 -16.91 8.60 7.81
N GLY A 195 -15.58 8.72 7.84
CA GLY A 195 -14.86 9.42 8.90
C GLY A 195 -15.29 10.88 9.04
N LYS A 196 -15.50 11.59 7.92
CA LYS A 196 -16.01 12.97 7.92
C LYS A 196 -17.43 13.09 8.52
N ILE A 197 -18.29 12.09 8.32
CA ILE A 197 -19.67 12.10 8.81
C ILE A 197 -19.71 11.73 10.30
N ILE A 198 -19.07 10.61 10.67
CA ILE A 198 -19.19 10.03 12.01
C ILE A 198 -18.21 10.68 13.00
N GLY A 199 -17.02 11.08 12.55
CA GLY A 199 -15.98 11.73 13.35
C GLY A 199 -16.13 13.25 13.50
N LYS A 200 -17.28 13.81 13.12
CA LYS A 200 -17.50 15.25 13.25
C LYS A 200 -17.48 15.65 14.74
N GLY A 201 -16.54 16.51 15.12
CA GLY A 201 -16.38 16.93 16.52
C GLY A 201 -15.42 16.07 17.35
N SER A 202 -14.86 14.97 16.82
CA SER A 202 -13.90 14.13 17.54
C SER A 202 -12.43 14.54 17.31
N PRO A 203 -11.57 14.48 18.35
CA PRO A 203 -10.14 14.69 18.17
C PRO A 203 -9.54 13.64 17.23
N SER A 204 -8.46 14.00 16.54
CA SER A 204 -7.66 13.03 15.78
C SER A 204 -7.13 11.95 16.72
N ILE A 205 -7.02 10.71 16.24
CA ILE A 205 -6.40 9.65 17.03
C ILE A 205 -4.93 9.96 17.36
N GLU A 206 -4.28 10.75 16.51
CA GLU A 206 -2.91 11.22 16.72
C GLU A 206 -2.79 12.22 17.89
N GLU A 207 -3.91 12.80 18.34
CA GLU A 207 -3.97 13.82 19.41
C GLU A 207 -4.44 13.26 20.76
N ILE A 208 -4.81 11.97 20.82
CA ILE A 208 -5.33 11.36 22.04
C ILE A 208 -4.24 11.33 23.13
N LYS A 209 -4.53 11.97 24.27
CA LYS A 209 -3.67 11.97 25.45
C LYS A 209 -3.87 10.69 26.25
N VAL A 210 -2.91 9.78 26.19
CA VAL A 210 -2.87 8.58 27.06
C VAL A 210 -2.43 8.95 28.49
N PRO A 211 -3.01 8.30 29.52
CA PRO A 211 -2.61 8.51 30.91
C PRO A 211 -1.13 8.15 31.13
N LYS A 212 -0.48 8.77 32.13
CA LYS A 212 0.97 8.63 32.37
C LYS A 212 1.44 7.17 32.49
N SER A 213 0.61 6.27 33.04
CA SER A 213 0.90 4.84 33.15
C SER A 213 0.96 4.10 31.82
N LEU A 214 0.31 4.64 30.77
CA LEU A 214 0.25 4.09 29.42
C LEU A 214 1.03 4.95 28.42
N ASN A 215 1.93 5.82 28.90
CA ASN A 215 2.65 6.77 28.06
C ASN A 215 3.58 6.08 27.04
N PHE A 216 3.95 4.82 27.28
CA PHE A 216 4.69 3.99 26.32
C PHE A 216 3.86 3.69 25.06
N LEU A 217 2.52 3.73 25.11
CA LEU A 217 1.64 3.58 23.94
C LEU A 217 1.73 4.78 22.98
N ARG A 218 2.41 5.87 23.36
CA ARG A 218 2.71 6.97 22.43
C ARG A 218 3.84 6.65 21.48
N ASP A 219 4.70 5.70 21.82
CA ASP A 219 5.67 5.17 20.88
C ASP A 219 4.93 4.20 19.96
N SER A 220 4.83 4.55 18.68
CA SER A 220 4.12 3.75 17.70
C SER A 220 4.68 2.33 17.60
N SER A 221 6.00 2.15 17.74
CA SER A 221 6.63 0.83 17.66
C SER A 221 6.24 -0.05 18.86
N VAL A 222 6.13 0.55 20.05
CA VAL A 222 5.68 -0.12 21.26
C VAL A 222 4.18 -0.43 21.20
N ALA A 223 3.36 0.52 20.74
CA ALA A 223 1.92 0.30 20.58
C ALA A 223 1.61 -0.84 19.58
N ILE A 224 2.33 -0.89 18.45
CA ILE A 224 2.21 -1.95 17.45
C ILE A 224 2.58 -3.30 18.04
N SER A 225 3.75 -3.38 18.68
CA SER A 225 4.24 -4.66 19.19
C SER A 225 3.30 -5.24 20.22
N LEU A 226 2.82 -4.44 21.17
CA LEU A 226 1.87 -4.89 22.20
C LEU A 226 0.54 -5.35 21.61
N THR A 227 0.03 -4.60 20.63
CA THR A 227 -1.20 -4.97 19.94
C THR A 227 -1.05 -6.32 19.24
N MET A 228 0.00 -6.48 18.43
CA MET A 228 0.23 -7.74 17.73
C MET A 228 0.55 -8.88 18.69
N MET A 229 1.20 -8.59 19.81
CA MET A 229 1.51 -9.57 20.83
C MET A 229 0.23 -10.15 21.43
N ILE A 230 -0.76 -9.32 21.75
CA ILE A 230 -2.06 -9.80 22.24
C ILE A 230 -2.71 -10.72 21.20
N LEU A 231 -2.74 -10.33 19.92
CA LEU A 231 -3.36 -11.14 18.87
C LEU A 231 -2.64 -12.48 18.64
N PHE A 232 -1.30 -12.46 18.54
CA PHE A 232 -0.51 -13.68 18.40
C PHE A 232 -0.64 -14.59 19.63
N LEU A 233 -0.62 -14.03 20.85
CA LEU A 233 -0.77 -14.81 22.08
C LEU A 233 -2.11 -15.55 22.13
N VAL A 234 -3.21 -14.87 21.78
CA VAL A 234 -4.52 -15.51 21.71
C VAL A 234 -4.49 -16.66 20.70
N LEU A 235 -3.94 -16.45 19.51
CA LEU A 235 -3.91 -17.50 18.49
C LEU A 235 -3.02 -18.68 18.85
N VAL A 236 -1.83 -18.47 19.40
CA VAL A 236 -0.97 -19.61 19.77
C VAL A 236 -1.55 -20.40 20.95
N LEU A 237 -2.34 -19.76 21.83
CA LEU A 237 -3.07 -20.45 22.90
C LEU A 237 -4.21 -21.31 22.35
N VAL A 238 -4.93 -20.83 21.34
CA VAL A 238 -6.03 -21.59 20.69
C VAL A 238 -5.47 -22.69 19.78
N ALA A 239 -4.45 -22.41 18.98
CA ALA A 239 -3.80 -23.37 18.11
C ALA A 239 -3.14 -24.52 18.89
N GLY A 240 -2.73 -24.24 20.13
CA GLY A 240 -2.15 -25.22 21.04
C GLY A 240 -0.65 -25.39 20.86
N LYS A 241 0.01 -25.76 21.96
CA LYS A 241 1.47 -25.87 22.06
C LYS A 241 2.09 -26.79 21.01
N SER A 242 1.56 -28.00 20.86
CA SER A 242 2.13 -29.02 19.97
C SER A 242 2.17 -28.55 18.51
N PHE A 243 1.06 -27.98 18.01
CA PHE A 243 1.04 -27.43 16.65
C PHE A 243 2.08 -26.34 16.46
N VAL A 244 2.13 -25.34 17.34
CA VAL A 244 3.05 -24.21 17.19
C VAL A 244 4.51 -24.67 17.25
N GLU A 245 4.85 -25.49 18.23
CA GLU A 245 6.22 -25.93 18.47
C GLU A 245 6.75 -26.88 17.38
N GLU A 246 5.88 -27.74 16.83
CA GLU A 246 6.27 -28.73 15.83
C GLU A 246 6.25 -28.17 14.40
N THR A 247 5.38 -27.19 14.09
CA THR A 247 5.14 -26.78 12.70
C THR A 247 5.59 -25.36 12.37
N LEU A 248 5.58 -24.42 13.33
CA LEU A 248 5.77 -22.99 13.05
C LEU A 248 7.00 -22.38 13.73
N SER A 249 7.30 -22.80 14.96
CA SER A 249 8.35 -22.18 15.77
C SER A 249 9.67 -22.93 15.75
N ALA A 250 9.77 -24.02 14.99
CA ALA A 250 10.95 -24.89 14.91
C ALA A 250 11.45 -25.34 16.30
N GLY A 251 10.53 -25.75 17.18
CA GLY A 251 10.81 -26.21 18.54
C GLY A 251 10.96 -25.10 19.59
N GLN A 252 10.84 -23.82 19.22
CA GLN A 252 10.82 -22.71 20.17
C GLN A 252 9.51 -22.68 20.95
N ASN A 253 9.56 -22.35 22.25
CA ASN A 253 8.36 -22.21 23.07
C ASN A 253 7.28 -21.31 22.42
N PHE A 254 6.04 -21.79 22.38
CA PHE A 254 4.94 -21.14 21.66
C PHE A 254 4.64 -19.69 22.11
N ILE A 255 4.82 -19.37 23.40
CA ILE A 255 4.62 -18.00 23.93
C ILE A 255 5.76 -17.08 23.48
N ILE A 256 7.01 -17.55 23.60
CA ILE A 256 8.18 -16.79 23.14
C ILE A 256 8.09 -16.55 21.64
N PHE A 257 7.65 -17.57 20.87
CA PHE A 257 7.41 -17.43 19.45
C PHE A 257 6.40 -16.32 19.15
N ALA A 258 5.24 -16.29 19.81
CA ALA A 258 4.24 -15.23 19.65
C ALA A 258 4.82 -13.83 19.94
N ILE A 259 5.60 -13.69 21.03
CA ILE A 259 6.24 -12.43 21.40
C ILE A 259 7.23 -11.99 20.30
N ILE A 260 8.10 -12.90 19.83
CA ILE A 260 9.07 -12.60 18.78
C ILE A 260 8.36 -12.20 17.48
N GLN A 261 7.34 -12.95 17.03
CA GLN A 261 6.60 -12.61 15.82
C GLN A 261 5.93 -11.23 15.91
N SER A 262 5.39 -10.87 17.08
CA SER A 262 4.80 -9.55 17.29
C SER A 262 5.82 -8.41 17.24
N LEU A 263 7.01 -8.60 17.80
CA LEU A 263 8.11 -7.63 17.73
C LEU A 263 8.69 -7.54 16.32
N THR A 264 8.81 -8.66 15.61
CA THR A 264 9.24 -8.72 14.22
C THR A 264 8.27 -7.94 13.31
N PHE A 265 6.96 -8.06 13.54
CA PHE A 265 5.96 -7.25 12.83
C PHE A 265 6.20 -5.75 13.07
N ALA A 266 6.36 -5.34 14.34
CA ALA A 266 6.60 -3.95 14.69
C ALA A 266 7.90 -3.39 14.08
N ALA A 267 8.97 -4.21 14.07
CA ALA A 267 10.24 -3.86 13.42
C ALA A 267 10.06 -3.68 11.90
N GLY A 268 9.28 -4.54 11.26
CA GLY A 268 8.92 -4.39 9.85
C GLY A 268 8.22 -3.06 9.55
N VAL A 269 7.27 -2.65 10.39
CA VAL A 269 6.61 -1.33 10.27
C VAL A 269 7.61 -0.19 10.43
N TYR A 270 8.49 -0.26 11.42
CA TYR A 270 9.52 0.77 11.62
C TYR A 270 10.44 0.91 10.39
N ILE A 271 10.87 -0.23 9.82
CA ILE A 271 11.70 -0.27 8.60
C ILE A 271 10.96 0.38 7.41
N ILE A 272 9.66 0.10 7.23
CA ILE A 272 8.84 0.76 6.21
C ILE A 272 8.87 2.28 6.39
N LEU A 273 8.61 2.77 7.61
CA LEU A 273 8.57 4.21 7.89
C LEU A 273 9.92 4.88 7.60
N ALA A 274 11.04 4.22 7.92
CA ALA A 274 12.38 4.71 7.60
C ALA A 274 12.62 4.79 6.09
N GLY A 275 12.28 3.74 5.35
CA GLY A 275 12.42 3.71 3.89
C GLY A 275 11.58 4.77 3.19
N VAL A 276 10.31 4.92 3.60
CA VAL A 276 9.39 5.93 3.09
C VAL A 276 9.94 7.35 3.25
N ARG A 277 10.44 7.69 4.44
CA ARG A 277 11.00 9.02 4.71
C ARG A 277 12.16 9.35 3.77
N MET A 278 13.02 8.37 3.52
CA MET A 278 14.13 8.51 2.57
C MET A 278 13.64 8.71 1.13
N VAL A 279 12.64 7.95 0.69
CA VAL A 279 12.05 8.12 -0.66
C VAL A 279 11.47 9.52 -0.82
N ILE A 280 10.63 9.97 0.11
CA ILE A 280 9.97 11.28 0.04
C ILE A 280 11.00 12.42 -0.02
N ALA A 281 12.06 12.33 0.79
CA ALA A 281 13.09 13.36 0.87
C ALA A 281 13.83 13.59 -0.46
N GLU A 282 13.91 12.59 -1.33
CA GLU A 282 14.63 12.68 -2.60
C GLU A 282 13.67 12.83 -3.80
N ILE A 283 12.55 12.09 -3.80
CA ILE A 283 11.62 12.07 -4.95
C ILE A 283 10.85 13.39 -5.09
N VAL A 284 10.44 14.02 -3.98
CA VAL A 284 9.67 15.28 -4.02
C VAL A 284 10.52 16.42 -4.61
N PRO A 285 11.76 16.67 -4.13
CA PRO A 285 12.63 17.65 -4.77
C PRO A 285 12.97 17.31 -6.22
N ALA A 286 13.21 16.03 -6.55
CA ALA A 286 13.52 15.61 -7.91
C ALA A 286 12.35 15.90 -8.87
N PHE A 287 11.11 15.69 -8.43
CA PHE A 287 9.92 15.90 -9.25
C PHE A 287 9.72 17.34 -9.70
N LYS A 288 10.31 18.31 -9.00
CA LYS A 288 10.33 19.71 -9.46
C LYS A 288 10.85 19.86 -10.88
N GLY A 289 11.89 19.10 -11.27
CA GLY A 289 12.40 19.14 -12.64
C GLY A 289 11.42 18.62 -13.68
N ILE A 290 10.69 17.58 -13.34
CA ILE A 290 9.62 17.02 -14.18
C ILE A 290 8.46 18.01 -14.26
N ALA A 291 8.07 18.59 -13.13
CA ALA A 291 7.03 19.61 -13.03
C ALA A 291 7.37 20.84 -13.89
N ASP A 292 8.61 21.32 -13.85
CA ASP A 292 9.00 22.55 -14.55
C ASP A 292 9.22 22.33 -16.06
N LYS A 293 9.62 21.12 -16.50
CA LYS A 293 10.07 20.88 -17.88
C LYS A 293 9.21 19.92 -18.69
N LEU A 294 8.61 18.91 -18.08
CA LEU A 294 7.92 17.83 -18.79
C LEU A 294 6.40 17.90 -18.62
N VAL A 295 5.91 18.07 -17.40
CA VAL A 295 4.47 18.11 -17.12
C VAL A 295 4.23 19.20 -16.09
N LYS A 296 3.75 20.36 -16.54
CA LYS A 296 3.55 21.54 -15.67
C LYS A 296 2.73 21.18 -14.42
N ASP A 297 3.30 21.49 -13.25
CA ASP A 297 2.72 21.29 -11.92
C ASP A 297 2.46 19.80 -11.56
N ALA A 298 3.16 18.86 -12.21
CA ALA A 298 3.03 17.44 -11.93
C ALA A 298 3.45 17.07 -10.50
N LYS A 299 2.68 16.15 -9.92
CA LYS A 299 2.90 15.58 -8.60
C LYS A 299 3.23 14.09 -8.73
N PRO A 300 4.23 13.59 -7.99
CA PRO A 300 4.47 12.17 -7.91
C PRO A 300 3.33 11.52 -7.10
N ALA A 301 2.59 10.60 -7.72
CA ALA A 301 1.61 9.78 -7.04
C ALA A 301 2.30 8.47 -6.59
N LEU A 302 2.57 8.39 -5.29
CA LEU A 302 3.37 7.35 -4.66
C LEU A 302 2.50 6.34 -3.91
N ASP A 303 3.07 5.20 -3.58
CA ASP A 303 2.36 4.11 -2.93
C ASP A 303 1.85 4.46 -1.52
N CYS A 304 0.89 3.68 -1.04
CA CYS A 304 0.21 3.84 0.24
C CYS A 304 1.14 3.94 1.47
N PRO A 305 2.31 3.30 1.56
CA PRO A 305 3.17 3.51 2.72
C PRO A 305 3.66 4.96 2.84
N THR A 306 3.61 5.75 1.77
CA THR A 306 4.09 7.14 1.80
C THR A 306 3.32 8.08 2.70
N VAL A 307 2.06 7.77 3.04
CA VAL A 307 1.31 8.58 4.00
C VAL A 307 1.44 8.08 5.44
N PHE A 308 1.98 6.87 5.66
CA PHE A 308 2.06 6.27 7.00
C PHE A 308 2.83 7.11 8.01
N PRO A 309 3.96 7.78 7.66
CA PRO A 309 4.68 8.62 8.61
C PRO A 309 3.89 9.83 9.12
N PHE A 310 2.84 10.25 8.40
CA PHE A 310 2.00 11.40 8.77
C PHE A 310 0.87 11.02 9.74
N ALA A 311 0.56 9.73 9.84
CA ALA A 311 -0.59 9.22 10.59
C ALA A 311 -0.36 7.79 11.13
N PRO A 312 0.73 7.55 11.89
CA PRO A 312 1.14 6.20 12.24
C PRO A 312 0.14 5.49 13.15
N ASN A 313 -0.52 6.18 14.08
CA ASN A 313 -1.50 5.55 14.98
C ASN A 313 -2.78 5.17 14.24
N ALA A 314 -3.24 6.04 13.34
CA ALA A 314 -4.40 5.79 12.50
C ALA A 314 -4.23 4.57 11.59
N VAL A 315 -3.02 4.32 11.07
CA VAL A 315 -2.71 3.13 10.26
C VAL A 315 -2.94 1.85 11.06
N ILE A 316 -2.50 1.84 12.32
CA ILE A 316 -2.59 0.66 13.19
C ILE A 316 -4.04 0.40 13.59
N VAL A 317 -4.74 1.43 14.07
CA VAL A 317 -6.14 1.28 14.48
C VAL A 317 -7.03 0.92 13.29
N GLY A 318 -6.76 1.50 12.12
CA GLY A 318 -7.37 1.08 10.85
C GLY A 318 -7.15 -0.38 10.54
N PHE A 319 -5.90 -0.84 10.65
CA PHE A 319 -5.56 -2.24 10.45
C PHE A 319 -6.34 -3.14 11.40
N LEU A 320 -6.35 -2.87 12.71
CA LEU A 320 -7.07 -3.69 13.69
C LEU A 320 -8.58 -3.71 13.45
N ALA A 321 -9.18 -2.53 13.23
CA ALA A 321 -10.61 -2.45 12.96
C ALA A 321 -10.97 -3.22 11.67
N SER A 322 -10.14 -3.10 10.63
CA SER A 322 -10.33 -3.83 9.39
C SER A 322 -10.11 -5.33 9.53
N PHE A 323 -9.17 -5.74 10.38
CA PHE A 323 -8.89 -7.13 10.67
C PHE A 323 -10.07 -7.76 11.42
N VAL A 324 -10.55 -7.12 12.48
CA VAL A 324 -11.76 -7.55 13.21
C VAL A 324 -12.97 -7.61 12.27
N ALA A 325 -13.19 -6.60 11.44
CA ALA A 325 -14.26 -6.62 10.45
C ALA A 325 -14.09 -7.77 9.43
N GLY A 326 -12.85 -8.08 9.04
CA GLY A 326 -12.52 -9.24 8.22
C GLY A 326 -12.87 -10.56 8.91
N LEU A 327 -12.51 -10.72 10.19
CA LEU A 327 -12.87 -11.89 10.99
C LEU A 327 -14.38 -12.07 11.08
N VAL A 328 -15.11 -10.99 11.37
CA VAL A 328 -16.57 -11.02 11.43
C VAL A 328 -17.15 -11.40 10.06
N SER A 329 -16.67 -10.80 8.97
CA SER A 329 -17.13 -11.08 7.62
C SER A 329 -16.91 -12.54 7.22
N MET A 330 -15.78 -13.11 7.62
CA MET A 330 -15.44 -14.51 7.38
C MET A 330 -16.46 -15.47 7.99
N PHE A 331 -16.93 -15.22 9.22
CA PHE A 331 -17.99 -16.02 9.85
C PHE A 331 -19.39 -15.77 9.26
N LEU A 332 -19.61 -14.58 8.68
CA LEU A 332 -20.87 -14.23 8.02
C LEU A 332 -21.00 -14.83 6.61
N CYS A 333 -19.91 -14.92 5.84
CA CYS A 333 -19.93 -15.40 4.45
C CYS A 333 -20.69 -16.75 4.27
N PRO A 334 -20.40 -17.80 5.08
CA PRO A 334 -21.13 -19.07 4.98
C PRO A 334 -22.64 -18.96 5.19
N LEU A 335 -23.09 -18.03 6.03
CA LEU A 335 -24.52 -17.83 6.32
C LEU A 335 -25.29 -17.36 5.08
N PHE A 336 -24.58 -16.78 4.10
CA PHE A 336 -25.13 -16.34 2.81
C PHE A 336 -24.80 -17.30 1.65
N GLY A 337 -24.25 -18.49 1.94
CA GLY A 337 -23.82 -19.45 0.93
C GLY A 337 -22.57 -19.02 0.15
N LEU A 338 -21.81 -18.05 0.66
CA LEU A 338 -20.55 -17.61 0.06
C LEU A 338 -19.37 -18.41 0.62
N SER A 339 -18.33 -18.60 -0.20
CA SER A 339 -17.08 -19.21 0.25
C SER A 339 -16.47 -18.43 1.41
N VAL A 340 -15.86 -19.15 2.35
CA VAL A 340 -15.12 -18.50 3.44
C VAL A 340 -13.92 -17.77 2.84
N ILE A 341 -13.88 -16.45 3.05
CA ILE A 341 -12.73 -15.63 2.71
C ILE A 341 -11.93 -15.46 3.99
N VAL A 342 -10.80 -16.17 4.07
CA VAL A 342 -9.86 -15.95 5.17
C VAL A 342 -9.28 -14.55 4.96
N PRO A 343 -9.34 -13.66 5.96
CA PRO A 343 -8.77 -12.33 5.83
C PRO A 343 -7.26 -12.45 5.60
N GLY A 344 -6.82 -12.37 4.35
CA GLY A 344 -5.40 -12.15 4.06
C GLY A 344 -5.00 -10.86 4.78
N LEU A 345 -3.83 -10.81 5.42
CA LEU A 345 -3.52 -9.70 6.35
C LEU A 345 -2.76 -8.55 5.67
N VAL A 346 -2.14 -8.82 4.52
CA VAL A 346 -1.44 -7.81 3.69
C VAL A 346 -2.45 -6.82 3.07
N PRO A 347 -3.55 -7.25 2.40
CA PRO A 347 -4.53 -6.30 1.87
C PRO A 347 -5.19 -5.42 2.95
N PRO A 348 -5.65 -5.90 4.12
CA PRO A 348 -6.17 -5.06 5.19
C PRO A 348 -5.14 -4.10 5.78
N LEU A 349 -3.86 -4.49 5.93
CA LEU A 349 -2.85 -3.55 6.43
C LEU A 349 -2.60 -2.39 5.45
N PHE A 350 -2.41 -2.70 4.17
CA PHE A 350 -2.06 -1.69 3.16
C PHE A 350 -3.30 -0.99 2.55
N LEU A 351 -4.40 -1.68 2.29
CA LEU A 351 -5.67 -1.11 1.79
C LEU A 351 -6.63 -0.61 2.87
N ARG A 352 -6.50 -1.03 4.14
CA ARG A 352 -7.48 -0.64 5.18
C ARG A 352 -6.83 -0.04 6.42
N GLY A 353 -5.58 -0.33 6.72
CA GLY A 353 -4.74 0.52 7.59
C GLY A 353 -4.59 1.91 6.97
N HIS A 354 -4.40 1.97 5.66
CA HIS A 354 -4.43 3.24 4.93
C HIS A 354 -5.84 3.88 4.91
N GLY A 355 -6.92 3.10 4.80
CA GLY A 355 -8.29 3.59 5.03
C GLY A 355 -8.52 4.15 6.44
N GLY A 356 -7.91 3.54 7.45
CA GLY A 356 -7.79 4.03 8.83
C GLY A 356 -7.13 5.40 8.93
N GLY A 357 -6.02 5.56 8.21
CA GLY A 357 -5.33 6.82 7.99
C GLY A 357 -6.14 7.90 7.27
N PHE A 358 -7.28 7.57 6.66
CA PHE A 358 -8.23 8.53 6.08
C PHE A 358 -9.48 8.74 6.96
N THR A 359 -9.84 7.76 7.80
CA THR A 359 -10.95 7.88 8.78
C THR A 359 -10.55 8.59 10.07
N ALA A 360 -9.35 8.33 10.60
CA ALA A 360 -8.97 8.66 11.98
C ALA A 360 -8.03 9.88 12.11
N THR A 361 -7.57 10.43 10.98
CA THR A 361 -6.70 11.62 10.86
C THR A 361 -7.45 12.88 10.47
N LEU A 362 -8.78 12.81 10.33
CA LEU A 362 -9.61 13.97 10.08
C LEU A 362 -10.07 14.52 11.44
N PRO A 363 -9.34 15.46 12.07
CA PRO A 363 -9.82 16.14 13.26
C PRO A 363 -11.13 16.89 13.00
N ALA A 364 -11.87 17.04 14.10
CA ALA A 364 -13.14 17.74 14.31
C ALA A 364 -13.32 19.13 13.67
N ASP A 365 -12.27 19.80 13.19
CA ASP A 365 -12.31 21.20 12.77
C ASP A 365 -12.62 21.41 11.29
N VAL A 366 -12.72 20.34 10.48
CA VAL A 366 -12.81 20.45 9.00
C VAL A 366 -14.18 20.04 8.42
N ALA A 367 -15.26 20.27 9.17
CA ALA A 367 -16.63 20.22 8.66
C ALA A 367 -17.17 21.60 8.20
N GLY A 368 -16.45 22.70 8.48
CA GLY A 368 -16.93 24.08 8.28
C GLY A 368 -16.30 24.88 7.14
N ARG A 369 -15.44 24.28 6.30
CA ARG A 369 -14.84 24.97 5.15
C ARG A 369 -14.89 24.09 3.90
N TRP A 370 -16.08 24.02 3.34
CA TRP A 370 -16.37 23.73 1.93
C TRP A 370 -17.33 24.79 1.45
#